data_AF-A0A4Y7IUK2-F1
#
_entry.id   AF-A0A4Y7IUK2-F1
#
_cell.length_a   1.000
_cell.length_b   1.000
_cell.length_c   1.000
_cell.angle_alpha   90.00
_cell.angle_beta   90.00
_cell.angle_gamma   90.00
#
_symmetry.space_group_name_H-M   'P 1'
#
loop_
_entity.id
_entity.type
_entity.pdbx_description
1 polymer ?
#
loop_
_entity_poly.entity_id
_entity_poly.type
_entity_poly.pdbx_seq_one_letter_code
_entity_poly.pdbx_strand_id
1 'polypeptide(L)'
;MAAAKFSIKTTSPFFLVLCLTVFLFFTLSCFADPDELQDFCVADLNATTILNWFPSKPVSEVTSNDFFYSGLVKEASTANPLGLGVRLGDVNNFPGLNTVGLSVNRADFAPGGVIPLHTHPRASEAVFIIKGEVLVGFITTTNVLYSKVLKAGEMFIVPKGLVHLISKERWTGEG
;
A
#
# COMPACT_ATOMS: atom_id res chain seq x y z
N MET A 1 54.21 -13.66 34.70
CA MET A 1 53.00 -13.42 33.89
C MET A 1 53.10 -14.30 32.66
N ALA A 2 52.36 -15.42 32.61
CA ALA A 2 52.37 -16.32 31.45
C ALA A 2 51.23 -15.91 30.51
N ALA A 3 51.57 -15.57 29.26
CA ALA A 3 50.59 -15.28 28.22
C ALA A 3 49.94 -16.58 27.75
N ALA A 4 48.61 -16.71 27.95
CA ALA A 4 47.85 -17.81 27.39
C ALA A 4 47.80 -17.66 25.86
N LYS A 5 48.40 -18.60 25.13
CA LYS A 5 48.25 -18.72 23.67
C LYS A 5 46.86 -19.26 23.37
N PHE A 6 45.96 -18.40 22.90
CA PHE A 6 44.66 -18.83 22.38
C PHE A 6 44.87 -19.46 20.99
N SER A 7 44.64 -20.76 20.87
CA SER A 7 44.63 -21.48 19.60
C SER A 7 43.20 -21.45 19.03
N ILE A 8 43.01 -20.72 17.94
CA ILE A 8 41.73 -20.65 17.24
C ILE A 8 41.59 -21.93 16.41
N LYS A 9 40.70 -22.84 16.81
CA LYS A 9 40.32 -23.99 15.98
C LYS A 9 39.67 -23.46 14.70
N THR A 10 40.21 -23.82 13.55
CA THR A 10 39.63 -23.55 12.23
C THR A 10 38.19 -24.05 12.21
N THR A 11 37.23 -23.14 12.06
CA THR A 11 35.83 -23.48 11.86
C THR A 11 35.71 -24.23 10.54
N SER A 12 35.01 -25.37 10.56
CA SER A 12 34.78 -26.16 9.35
C SER A 12 34.14 -25.28 8.28
N PRO A 13 34.59 -25.31 7.00
CA PRO A 13 33.99 -24.54 5.93
C PRO A 13 32.49 -24.84 5.78
N PHE A 14 32.06 -26.05 6.13
CA PHE A 14 30.64 -26.43 6.18
C PHE A 14 29.85 -25.60 7.21
N PHE A 15 30.41 -25.36 8.40
CA PHE A 15 29.77 -24.57 9.44
C PHE A 15 29.64 -23.11 9.03
N LEU A 16 30.66 -22.55 8.37
CA LEU A 16 30.61 -21.18 7.85
C LEU A 16 29.57 -21.02 6.73
N VAL A 17 29.49 -21.99 5.80
CA VAL A 17 28.48 -21.98 4.74
C VAL A 17 27.07 -22.14 5.32
N LEU A 18 26.88 -22.99 6.33
CA LEU A 18 25.61 -23.13 7.03
C LEU A 18 25.22 -21.82 7.74
N CYS A 19 26.15 -21.17 8.43
CA CYS A 19 25.88 -19.87 9.05
C CYS A 19 25.51 -18.81 8.00
N LEU A 20 26.24 -18.70 6.90
CA LEU A 20 25.97 -17.72 5.84
C LEU A 20 24.62 -17.97 5.15
N THR A 21 24.25 -19.22 4.90
CA THR A 21 22.95 -19.58 4.31
C THR A 21 21.79 -19.27 5.24
N VAL A 22 21.93 -19.56 6.54
CA VAL A 22 20.94 -19.17 7.56
C VAL A 22 20.82 -17.65 7.65
N PHE A 23 21.93 -16.91 7.69
CA PHE A 23 21.92 -15.44 7.67
C PHE A 23 21.24 -14.88 6.41
N LEU A 24 21.53 -15.42 5.23
CA LEU A 24 20.93 -14.97 3.97
C LEU A 24 19.42 -15.26 3.92
N PHE A 25 18.96 -16.38 4.50
CA PHE A 25 17.54 -16.70 4.62
C PHE A 25 16.77 -15.67 5.46
N PHE A 26 17.39 -15.13 6.51
CA PHE A 26 16.77 -14.12 7.37
C PHE A 26 16.88 -12.69 6.83
N THR A 27 17.76 -12.39 5.87
CA THR A 27 17.93 -11.04 5.31
C THR A 27 17.07 -10.78 4.07
N LEU A 28 16.51 -11.80 3.44
CA LEU A 28 15.68 -11.69 2.24
C LEU A 28 14.19 -11.51 2.58
N SER A 29 13.86 -10.50 3.37
CA SER A 29 12.46 -10.25 3.70
C SER A 29 11.84 -9.21 2.77
N CYS A 30 10.99 -9.68 1.85
CA CYS A 30 10.04 -8.81 1.15
C CYS A 30 8.85 -8.60 2.08
N PHE A 31 8.86 -7.53 2.87
CA PHE A 31 7.77 -7.28 3.81
C PHE A 31 6.58 -6.64 3.06
N ALA A 32 5.47 -7.35 3.05
CA ALA A 32 4.12 -6.79 2.91
C ALA A 32 3.51 -6.69 4.32
N ASP A 33 2.25 -6.27 4.40
CA ASP A 33 1.51 -6.38 5.65
C ASP A 33 1.47 -7.87 6.08
N PRO A 34 1.67 -8.17 7.38
CA PRO A 34 1.63 -9.55 7.87
C PRO A 34 0.21 -10.13 7.83
N ASP A 35 0.10 -11.44 7.60
CA ASP A 35 -1.18 -12.16 7.65
C ASP A 35 -1.85 -12.05 9.03
N GLU A 36 -3.19 -12.09 9.06
CA GLU A 36 -3.93 -12.02 10.33
C GLU A 36 -3.65 -13.24 11.22
N LEU A 37 -3.46 -13.00 12.51
CA LEU A 37 -3.31 -14.06 13.52
C LEU A 37 -4.62 -14.43 14.23
N GLN A 38 -5.69 -13.68 13.96
CA GLN A 38 -7.03 -13.84 14.52
C GLN A 38 -8.08 -13.26 13.56
N ASP A 39 -9.36 -13.56 13.80
CA ASP A 39 -10.47 -13.16 12.92
C ASP A 39 -10.54 -11.64 12.67
N PHE A 40 -10.24 -10.81 13.67
CA PHE A 40 -10.21 -9.35 13.53
C PHE A 40 -9.30 -8.69 14.57
N CYS A 41 -8.86 -7.47 14.25
CA CYS A 41 -7.94 -6.69 15.06
C CYS A 41 -8.26 -5.19 14.98
N VAL A 42 -9.52 -4.77 15.14
CA VAL A 42 -9.95 -3.38 14.92
C VAL A 42 -9.05 -2.38 15.66
N ALA A 43 -8.50 -1.39 14.94
CA ALA A 43 -7.54 -0.43 15.49
C ALA A 43 -8.15 0.44 16.61
N ASP A 44 -7.44 0.55 17.72
CA ASP A 44 -7.62 1.60 18.72
C ASP A 44 -6.75 2.81 18.34
N LEU A 45 -7.37 3.78 17.67
CA LEU A 45 -6.70 5.02 17.24
C LEU A 45 -6.41 5.97 18.41
N ASN A 46 -6.92 5.71 19.62
CA ASN A 46 -6.66 6.51 20.82
C ASN A 46 -5.57 5.91 21.70
N ALA A 47 -5.04 4.74 21.34
CA ALA A 47 -3.99 4.08 22.12
C ALA A 47 -2.72 4.95 22.17
N THR A 48 -2.14 5.08 23.36
CA THR A 48 -0.87 5.80 23.58
C THR A 48 0.36 4.94 23.30
N THR A 49 0.17 3.63 23.13
CA THR A 49 1.25 2.69 22.87
C THR A 49 1.61 2.74 21.39
N ILE A 50 2.87 3.06 21.09
CA ILE A 50 3.38 3.07 19.71
C ILE A 50 3.86 1.66 19.38
N LEU A 51 3.12 1.00 18.51
CA LEU A 51 3.54 -0.24 17.86
C LEU A 51 3.84 0.04 16.39
N ASN A 52 4.47 -0.94 15.79
CA ASN A 52 4.65 -1.01 14.36
C ASN A 52 3.29 -0.83 13.63
N TRP A 53 2.23 -1.50 14.13
CA TRP A 53 0.83 -1.38 13.66
C TRP A 53 -0.02 -0.65 14.72
N PHE A 54 -1.35 -0.67 14.59
CA PHE A 54 -2.23 -0.12 15.63
C PHE A 54 -2.53 -1.18 16.70
N PRO A 55 -2.46 -0.83 18.00
CA PRO A 55 -3.07 -1.62 19.06
C PRO A 55 -4.55 -1.88 18.76
N SER A 56 -5.07 -3.02 19.19
CA SER A 56 -6.48 -3.35 18.98
C SER A 56 -7.35 -2.80 20.11
N LYS A 57 -8.59 -2.42 19.78
CA LYS A 57 -9.64 -2.21 20.80
C LYS A 57 -9.99 -3.53 21.52
N PRO A 58 -10.46 -3.49 22.77
CA PRO A 58 -10.98 -4.67 23.45
C PRO A 58 -12.13 -5.31 22.68
N VAL A 59 -12.15 -6.65 22.61
CA VAL A 59 -13.20 -7.41 21.90
C VAL A 59 -14.60 -7.08 22.42
N SER A 60 -14.73 -6.79 23.72
CA SER A 60 -15.99 -6.37 24.36
C SER A 60 -16.55 -5.04 23.84
N GLU A 61 -15.72 -4.21 23.21
CA GLU A 61 -16.12 -2.92 22.65
C GLU A 61 -16.35 -2.99 21.13
N VAL A 62 -16.04 -4.12 20.49
CA VAL A 62 -16.24 -4.35 19.06
C VAL A 62 -17.72 -4.53 18.77
N THR A 63 -18.17 -3.85 17.72
CA THR A 63 -19.56 -3.85 17.24
C THR A 63 -19.58 -4.07 15.73
N SER A 64 -20.75 -4.39 15.18
CA SER A 64 -20.89 -4.53 13.73
C SER A 64 -20.46 -3.28 12.97
N ASN A 65 -20.66 -2.08 13.53
CA ASN A 65 -20.31 -0.82 12.88
C ASN A 65 -18.80 -0.67 12.62
N ASP A 66 -17.94 -1.40 13.33
CA ASP A 66 -16.50 -1.39 13.09
C ASP A 66 -16.10 -2.04 11.75
N PHE A 67 -17.02 -2.75 11.10
CA PHE A 67 -16.79 -3.48 9.84
C PHE A 67 -17.54 -2.90 8.64
N PHE A 68 -18.26 -1.78 8.80
CA PHE A 68 -18.97 -1.11 7.71
C PHE A 68 -18.51 0.34 7.56
N TYR A 69 -18.14 0.73 6.34
CA TYR A 69 -17.64 2.07 6.06
C TYR A 69 -18.41 2.73 4.90
N SER A 70 -19.00 3.89 5.17
CA SER A 70 -19.75 4.67 4.18
C SER A 70 -19.04 5.94 3.72
N GLY A 71 -17.77 6.14 4.10
CA GLY A 71 -17.05 7.39 3.79
C GLY A 71 -16.72 7.60 2.31
N LEU A 72 -16.85 6.55 1.47
CA LEU A 72 -16.59 6.61 0.03
C LEU A 72 -17.85 6.88 -0.82
N VAL A 73 -19.04 6.96 -0.21
CA VAL A 73 -20.31 7.06 -0.94
C VAL A 73 -20.41 8.36 -1.74
N LYS A 74 -19.96 9.48 -1.16
CA LYS A 74 -20.06 10.81 -1.78
C LYS A 74 -18.78 11.18 -2.51
N GLU A 75 -18.95 11.86 -3.65
CA GLU A 75 -17.86 12.50 -4.39
C GLU A 75 -17.04 13.41 -3.46
N ALA A 76 -15.72 13.38 -3.62
CA ALA A 76 -14.82 14.35 -3.01
C ALA A 76 -14.82 15.67 -3.79
N SER A 77 -14.56 16.77 -3.10
CA SER A 77 -14.44 18.08 -3.75
C SER A 77 -13.20 18.12 -4.63
N THR A 78 -13.38 18.50 -5.90
CA THR A 78 -12.31 18.70 -6.87
C THR A 78 -11.94 20.18 -7.03
N ALA A 79 -12.45 21.05 -6.16
CA ALA A 79 -12.24 22.50 -6.22
C ALA A 79 -10.86 22.89 -5.68
N ASN A 80 -9.81 22.43 -6.36
CA ASN A 80 -8.42 22.70 -6.05
C ASN A 80 -7.57 22.69 -7.34
N PRO A 81 -6.33 23.20 -7.32
CA PRO A 81 -5.50 23.31 -8.53
C PRO A 81 -5.20 21.98 -9.24
N LEU A 82 -5.27 20.85 -8.53
CA LEU A 82 -5.05 19.53 -9.14
C LEU A 82 -6.32 18.97 -9.79
N GLY A 83 -7.49 19.58 -9.56
CA GLY A 83 -8.77 19.07 -10.02
C GLY A 83 -9.10 17.68 -9.46
N LEU A 84 -8.49 17.30 -8.33
CA LEU A 84 -8.53 15.97 -7.73
C LEU A 84 -9.17 16.02 -6.35
N GLY A 85 -10.18 15.20 -6.10
CA GLY A 85 -10.71 14.94 -4.76
C GLY A 85 -10.45 13.49 -4.37
N VAL A 86 -10.03 13.23 -3.13
CA VAL A 86 -9.82 11.86 -2.62
C VAL A 86 -10.62 11.65 -1.33
N ARG A 87 -11.31 10.51 -1.24
CA ARG A 87 -11.80 9.94 0.03
C ARG A 87 -10.95 8.72 0.35
N LEU A 88 -10.40 8.69 1.56
CA LEU A 88 -9.55 7.61 2.01
C LEU A 88 -10.37 6.58 2.79
N GLY A 89 -10.14 5.31 2.48
CA GLY A 89 -10.59 4.17 3.28
C GLY A 89 -9.35 3.41 3.71
N ASP A 90 -8.54 4.08 4.53
CA ASP A 90 -7.38 3.51 5.23
C ASP A 90 -7.74 3.20 6.69
N VAL A 91 -6.81 2.62 7.45
CA VAL A 91 -7.03 2.26 8.86
C VAL A 91 -7.36 3.47 9.75
N ASN A 92 -6.94 4.69 9.38
CA ASN A 92 -7.26 5.90 10.15
C ASN A 92 -8.71 6.34 9.96
N ASN A 93 -9.32 6.01 8.82
CA ASN A 93 -10.71 6.34 8.53
C ASN A 93 -11.65 5.15 8.70
N PHE A 94 -11.13 3.94 8.59
CA PHE A 94 -11.85 2.68 8.76
C PHE A 94 -11.01 1.70 9.60
N PRO A 95 -11.08 1.79 10.95
CA PRO A 95 -10.26 1.00 11.87
C PRO A 95 -10.39 -0.52 11.73
N GLY A 96 -11.49 -1.01 11.14
CA GLY A 96 -11.69 -2.42 10.83
C GLY A 96 -10.70 -2.99 9.81
N LEU A 97 -9.95 -2.14 9.09
CA LEU A 97 -8.90 -2.57 8.15
C LEU A 97 -7.59 -2.96 8.81
N ASN A 98 -7.42 -2.71 10.11
CA ASN A 98 -6.19 -3.06 10.80
C ASN A 98 -5.92 -4.57 10.69
N THR A 99 -4.67 -4.92 10.34
CA THR A 99 -4.15 -6.26 10.03
C THR A 99 -4.68 -6.95 8.77
N VAL A 100 -5.70 -6.41 8.09
CA VAL A 100 -6.36 -7.10 6.95
C VAL A 100 -5.58 -6.98 5.62
N GLY A 101 -4.53 -6.15 5.58
CA GLY A 101 -3.70 -5.98 4.39
C GLY A 101 -4.41 -5.29 3.21
N LEU A 102 -5.52 -4.59 3.48
CA LEU A 102 -6.32 -3.88 2.48
C LEU A 102 -6.55 -2.41 2.86
N SER A 103 -6.68 -1.59 1.82
CA SER A 103 -7.23 -0.24 1.90
C SER A 103 -7.95 0.07 0.59
N VAL A 104 -8.92 0.98 0.62
CA VAL A 104 -9.69 1.35 -0.58
C VAL A 104 -9.90 2.85 -0.57
N ASN A 105 -9.51 3.51 -1.66
CA ASN A 105 -9.69 4.94 -1.82
C ASN A 105 -10.64 5.22 -2.99
N ARG A 106 -11.37 6.33 -2.90
CA ARG A 106 -12.13 6.90 -4.01
C ARG A 106 -11.44 8.17 -4.48
N ALA A 107 -11.18 8.25 -5.78
CA ALA A 107 -10.67 9.46 -6.43
C ALA A 107 -11.71 10.01 -7.41
N ASP A 108 -12.03 11.30 -7.29
CA ASP A 108 -12.92 12.04 -8.18
C ASP A 108 -12.12 13.13 -8.91
N PHE A 109 -12.42 13.32 -10.20
CA PHE A 109 -11.65 14.21 -11.08
C PHE A 109 -12.55 15.21 -11.80
N ALA A 110 -12.18 16.49 -11.71
CA ALA A 110 -12.64 17.53 -12.62
C ALA A 110 -12.01 17.34 -14.02
N PRO A 111 -12.57 17.94 -15.08
CA PRO A 111 -11.90 17.99 -16.38
C PRO A 111 -10.50 18.62 -16.27
N GLY A 112 -9.47 17.93 -16.78
CA GLY A 112 -8.07 18.33 -16.63
C GLY A 112 -7.44 17.97 -15.28
N GLY A 113 -8.17 17.28 -14.39
CA GLY A 113 -7.66 16.87 -13.08
C GLY A 113 -6.64 15.73 -13.17
N VAL A 114 -5.70 15.68 -12.23
CA VAL A 114 -4.56 14.74 -12.28
C VAL A 114 -4.18 14.25 -10.88
N ILE A 115 -3.84 12.97 -10.79
CA ILE A 115 -2.94 12.45 -9.77
C ILE A 115 -1.54 12.44 -10.40
N PRO A 116 -0.62 13.31 -9.94
CA PRO A 116 0.72 13.41 -10.50
C PRO A 116 1.50 12.10 -10.35
N LEU A 117 2.66 12.02 -10.99
CA LEU A 117 3.56 10.87 -10.84
C LEU A 117 3.86 10.61 -9.37
N HIS A 118 3.49 9.43 -8.89
CA HIS A 118 3.64 9.03 -7.49
C HIS A 118 3.87 7.52 -7.36
N THR A 119 4.07 7.04 -6.13
CA THR A 119 4.31 5.62 -5.83
C THR A 119 3.63 5.21 -4.53
N HIS A 120 3.30 3.93 -4.43
CA HIS A 120 2.90 3.27 -3.19
C HIS A 120 4.00 2.30 -2.77
N PRO A 121 4.87 2.67 -1.81
CA PRO A 121 6.08 1.90 -1.51
C PRO A 121 5.80 0.52 -0.89
N ARG A 122 4.59 0.30 -0.35
CA ARG A 122 4.23 -0.91 0.40
C ARG A 122 3.04 -1.69 -0.16
N ALA A 123 2.38 -1.19 -1.21
CA ALA A 123 1.17 -1.82 -1.76
C ALA A 123 1.18 -1.75 -3.29
N SER A 124 0.58 -2.77 -3.92
CA SER A 124 0.11 -2.68 -5.30
C SER A 124 -1.23 -1.94 -5.31
N GLU A 125 -1.59 -1.31 -6.42
CA GLU A 125 -2.86 -0.61 -6.57
C GLU A 125 -3.71 -1.28 -7.65
N ALA A 126 -4.98 -1.50 -7.35
CA ALA A 126 -5.99 -1.88 -8.34
C ALA A 126 -6.99 -0.72 -8.48
N VAL A 127 -7.09 -0.17 -9.68
CA VAL A 127 -7.97 0.95 -10.01
C VAL A 127 -9.11 0.43 -10.86
N PHE A 128 -10.34 0.74 -10.47
CA PHE A 128 -11.55 0.38 -11.23
C PHE A 128 -12.34 1.65 -11.57
N ILE A 129 -12.67 1.83 -12.85
CA ILE A 129 -13.32 3.05 -13.30
C ILE A 129 -14.83 2.92 -13.11
N ILE A 130 -15.38 3.72 -12.19
CA ILE A 130 -16.83 3.75 -11.93
C ILE A 130 -17.57 4.60 -12.97
N LYS A 131 -16.99 5.73 -13.39
CA LYS A 131 -17.65 6.69 -14.28
C LYS A 131 -16.63 7.49 -15.09
N GLY A 132 -16.99 7.79 -16.33
CA GLY A 132 -16.20 8.62 -17.23
C GLY A 132 -15.05 7.86 -17.87
N GLU A 133 -14.04 8.61 -18.30
CA GLU A 133 -12.83 8.10 -18.93
C GLU A 133 -11.60 8.80 -18.32
N VAL A 134 -10.52 8.04 -18.11
CA VAL A 134 -9.26 8.55 -17.56
C VAL A 134 -8.07 7.89 -18.25
N LEU A 135 -7.03 8.66 -18.53
CA LEU A 135 -5.72 8.13 -18.88
C LEU A 135 -5.05 7.59 -17.61
N VAL A 136 -4.60 6.35 -17.65
CA VAL A 136 -3.80 5.73 -16.59
C VAL A 136 -2.47 5.26 -17.15
N GLY A 137 -1.46 5.16 -16.31
CA GLY A 137 -0.22 4.48 -16.70
C GLY A 137 0.80 4.33 -15.58
N PHE A 138 1.72 3.39 -15.76
CA PHE A 138 2.85 3.16 -14.87
C PHE A 138 4.16 3.03 -15.65
N ILE A 139 5.27 3.29 -14.98
CA ILE A 139 6.62 3.23 -15.55
C ILE A 139 7.36 2.05 -14.90
N THR A 140 7.93 1.16 -15.71
CA THR A 140 8.76 0.04 -15.22
C THR A 140 10.11 0.52 -14.71
N THR A 141 10.82 -0.34 -13.97
CA THR A 141 12.21 -0.10 -13.56
C THR A 141 13.20 -0.03 -14.73
N THR A 142 12.76 -0.40 -15.95
CA THR A 142 13.50 -0.24 -17.21
C THR A 142 13.06 1.00 -17.99
N ASN A 143 12.36 1.93 -17.36
CA ASN A 143 11.87 3.19 -17.95
C ASN A 143 10.91 3.02 -19.14
N VAL A 144 10.10 1.96 -19.15
CA VAL A 144 9.05 1.76 -20.17
C VAL A 144 7.70 2.21 -19.59
N LEU A 145 7.02 3.10 -20.31
CA LEU A 145 5.66 3.53 -19.98
C LEU A 145 4.62 2.56 -20.57
N TYR A 146 3.72 2.07 -19.72
CA TYR A 146 2.51 1.38 -20.13
C TYR A 146 1.31 2.26 -19.76
N SER A 147 0.54 2.70 -20.75
CA SER A 147 -0.61 3.58 -20.55
C SER A 147 -1.78 3.26 -21.47
N LYS A 148 -2.98 3.59 -21.02
CA LYS A 148 -4.23 3.42 -21.79
C LYS A 148 -5.28 4.40 -21.24
N VAL A 149 -6.16 4.89 -22.10
CA VAL A 149 -7.41 5.53 -21.66
C VAL A 149 -8.40 4.43 -21.28
N LEU A 150 -8.82 4.40 -20.01
CA LEU A 150 -9.82 3.49 -19.50
C LEU A 150 -11.18 4.17 -19.38
N LYS A 151 -12.23 3.39 -19.62
CA LYS A 151 -13.65 3.77 -19.53
C LYS A 151 -14.30 3.08 -18.34
N ALA A 152 -15.51 3.53 -17.99
CA ALA A 152 -16.31 2.89 -16.96
C ALA A 152 -16.43 1.37 -17.15
N GLY A 153 -16.16 0.62 -16.09
CA GLY A 153 -16.14 -0.85 -16.10
C GLY A 153 -14.78 -1.48 -16.39
N GLU A 154 -13.78 -0.72 -16.82
CA GLU A 154 -12.42 -1.21 -17.02
C GLU A 154 -11.56 -1.06 -15.75
N MET A 155 -10.51 -1.88 -15.66
CA MET A 155 -9.57 -1.89 -14.52
C MET A 155 -8.12 -1.69 -14.95
N PHE A 156 -7.31 -1.16 -14.03
CA PHE A 156 -5.87 -0.95 -14.15
C PHE A 156 -5.16 -1.49 -12.92
N ILE A 157 -3.98 -2.08 -13.11
CA ILE A 157 -3.16 -2.62 -12.04
C ILE A 157 -1.79 -1.93 -12.04
N VAL A 158 -1.35 -1.50 -10.87
CA VAL A 158 -0.02 -0.95 -10.63
C VAL A 158 0.76 -1.92 -9.76
N PRO A 159 1.87 -2.49 -10.25
CA PRO A 159 2.77 -3.27 -9.42
C PRO A 159 3.35 -2.42 -8.28
N LYS A 160 3.45 -3.02 -7.08
CA LYS A 160 3.98 -2.39 -5.86
C LYS A 160 5.24 -1.56 -6.11
N GLY A 161 5.23 -0.32 -5.65
CA GLY A 161 6.38 0.59 -5.70
C GLY A 161 6.67 1.25 -7.03
N LEU A 162 5.98 0.89 -8.13
CA LEU A 162 6.21 1.55 -9.43
C LEU A 162 5.60 2.95 -9.49
N VAL A 163 6.28 3.84 -10.21
CA VAL A 163 5.81 5.19 -10.47
C VAL A 163 4.62 5.13 -11.43
N HIS A 164 3.52 5.80 -11.11
CA HIS A 164 2.29 5.79 -11.90
C HIS A 164 1.54 7.12 -11.83
N LEU A 165 0.60 7.31 -12.74
CA LEU A 165 -0.22 8.51 -12.90
C LEU A 165 -1.65 8.16 -13.30
N ILE A 166 -2.57 9.08 -12.98
CA ILE A 166 -3.96 9.03 -13.44
C ILE A 166 -4.36 10.45 -13.83
N SER A 167 -4.86 10.63 -15.03
CA SER A 167 -5.25 11.94 -15.55
C SER A 167 -6.63 11.85 -16.19
N LYS A 168 -7.50 12.80 -15.87
CA LYS A 168 -8.72 13.03 -16.62
C LYS A 168 -8.44 14.11 -17.65
N GLU A 169 -7.98 13.68 -18.81
CA GLU A 169 -7.67 14.62 -19.89
C GLU A 169 -8.90 15.48 -20.22
N ARG A 170 -8.63 16.75 -20.50
CA ARG A 170 -9.62 17.60 -21.16
C ARG A 170 -9.66 17.13 -22.61
N TRP A 171 -10.62 16.27 -22.96
CA TRP A 171 -10.85 15.88 -24.35
C TRP A 171 -11.10 17.15 -25.19
N THR A 172 -10.05 17.66 -25.82
CA THR A 172 -10.12 18.58 -26.96
C THR A 172 -10.13 17.67 -28.17
N GLY A 173 -11.32 17.34 -28.67
CA GLY A 173 -11.47 16.38 -29.76
C GLY A 173 -10.75 16.84 -31.02
N GLU A 174 -9.51 16.38 -31.20
CA GLU A 174 -8.78 16.41 -32.47
C GLU A 174 -7.94 15.12 -32.54
N GLY A 175 -8.47 14.17 -33.32
CA GLY A 175 -7.79 12.99 -33.83
C GLY A 175 -8.18 12.83 -35.29
#